data_AF-A0A662ZJR8-F1
#
_entry.id   AF-A0A662ZJR8-F1
#
_cell.length_a   1.000
_cell.length_b   1.000
_cell.length_c   1.000
_cell.angle_alpha   90.00
_cell.angle_beta   90.00
_cell.angle_gamma   90.00
#
_symmetry.space_group_name_H-M   'P 1'
#
loop_
_entity.id
_entity.type
_entity.pdbx_description
1 polymer ?
#
loop_
_entity_poly.entity_id
_entity_poly.type
_entity_poly.pdbx_seq_one_letter_code
_entity_poly.pdbx_strand_id
1 'polypeptide(L)'
;MFDKNIKGWVSNSIDDGKIIGWLINIKSSEPRIAIIKINDSYSKEIMCNQKRSNPKRYTKHLNNGFKIFLDAQFLGALSKENHIELIDKATNKVVAKSIVNISQEELKRLETELNKNISDYNLINNSGYFNSLYYRLHTPSLWFNKKEEVLNHFLKIGWLQGKNPSFLFNTKAYLENNPNIKNEHINPLVHFLKNEKKSEVIAAKNNGYLQRLKNALKYPIRVKREYKNLLAEIKSLNNLKK
;
A
#
# COMPACT_ATOMS: atom_id res chain seq x y z
N MET A 1 14.23 34.23 0.44
CA MET A 1 14.55 33.81 -0.95
C MET A 1 13.84 32.51 -1.29
N PHE A 2 13.03 32.48 -2.35
CA PHE A 2 12.50 31.24 -2.93
C PHE A 2 13.66 30.46 -3.55
N ASP A 3 13.88 29.20 -3.14
CA ASP A 3 14.86 28.35 -3.81
C ASP A 3 14.29 27.94 -5.17
N LYS A 4 14.77 28.61 -6.23
CA LYS A 4 14.31 28.38 -7.61
C LYS A 4 14.51 26.94 -8.07
N ASN A 5 15.36 26.16 -7.39
CA ASN A 5 15.66 24.77 -7.72
C ASN A 5 14.64 23.79 -7.18
N ILE A 6 13.83 24.18 -6.19
CA ILE A 6 12.78 23.31 -5.64
C ILE A 6 11.50 23.50 -6.45
N LYS A 7 10.97 22.40 -6.98
CA LYS A 7 9.71 22.37 -7.73
C LYS A 7 8.83 21.27 -7.19
N GLY A 8 7.52 21.49 -7.27
CA GLY A 8 6.55 20.51 -6.83
C GLY A 8 5.20 20.75 -7.46
N TRP A 9 4.34 19.75 -7.35
CA TRP A 9 2.95 19.79 -7.77
C TRP A 9 2.17 18.78 -6.93
N VAL A 10 0.93 19.12 -6.64
CA VAL A 10 -0.04 18.26 -5.95
C VAL A 10 -1.35 18.29 -6.73
N SER A 11 -2.06 17.16 -6.77
CA SER A 11 -3.30 17.03 -7.53
C SER A 11 -4.37 18.00 -7.01
N ASN A 12 -5.23 18.43 -7.94
CA ASN A 12 -6.44 19.21 -7.67
C ASN A 12 -7.70 18.33 -7.67
N SER A 13 -7.52 17.03 -7.48
CA SER A 13 -8.54 15.99 -7.41
C SER A 13 -8.15 14.94 -6.37
N ILE A 14 -9.16 14.24 -5.84
CA ILE A 14 -9.02 13.02 -5.03
C ILE A 14 -9.58 11.87 -5.86
N ASP A 15 -8.72 11.27 -6.68
CA ASP A 15 -9.13 10.19 -7.57
C ASP A 15 -8.87 8.84 -6.90
N ASP A 16 -9.85 7.93 -6.87
CA ASP A 16 -9.78 6.64 -6.18
C ASP A 16 -9.31 6.76 -4.71
N GLY A 17 -9.79 7.78 -3.99
CA GLY A 17 -9.42 8.01 -2.59
C GLY A 17 -7.91 8.26 -2.39
N LYS A 18 -7.23 8.94 -3.33
CA LYS A 18 -5.83 9.34 -3.16
C LYS A 18 -5.56 10.75 -3.68
N ILE A 19 -4.63 11.43 -3.00
CA ILE A 19 -3.92 12.60 -3.52
C ILE A 19 -2.58 12.12 -4.05
N ILE A 20 -2.18 12.67 -5.20
CA ILE A 20 -0.89 12.39 -5.81
C ILE A 20 -0.11 13.67 -6.02
N GLY A 21 1.19 13.55 -6.09
CA GLY A 21 2.04 14.71 -6.39
C GLY A 21 3.49 14.32 -6.58
N TRP A 22 4.34 15.34 -6.68
CA TRP A 22 5.79 15.18 -6.74
C TRP A 22 6.48 16.41 -6.15
N LEU A 23 7.69 16.19 -5.62
CA LEU A 23 8.54 17.23 -5.05
C LEU A 23 10.00 16.91 -5.39
N ILE A 24 10.72 17.87 -5.95
CA ILE A 24 12.10 17.71 -6.42
C ILE A 24 12.97 18.89 -6.07
N ASN A 25 14.28 18.62 -5.97
CA ASN A 25 15.31 19.61 -6.22
C ASN A 25 15.88 19.31 -7.61
N ILE A 26 15.82 20.26 -8.54
CA ILE A 26 16.31 20.10 -9.92
C ILE A 26 17.80 19.69 -9.95
N LYS A 27 18.58 20.10 -8.95
CA LYS A 27 20.03 19.84 -8.86
C LYS A 27 20.40 18.56 -8.11
N SER A 28 19.43 17.78 -7.63
CA SER A 28 19.69 16.53 -6.90
C SER A 28 18.79 15.40 -7.38
N SER A 29 19.32 14.18 -7.39
CA SER A 29 18.57 12.95 -7.63
C SER A 29 17.94 12.38 -6.37
N GLU A 30 18.30 12.90 -5.20
CA GLU A 30 17.83 12.40 -3.92
C GLU A 30 16.34 12.71 -3.70
N PRO A 31 15.57 11.74 -3.15
CA PRO A 31 14.17 11.96 -2.83
C PRO A 31 14.04 12.99 -1.70
N ARG A 32 13.03 13.84 -1.80
CA ARG A 32 12.69 14.83 -0.76
C ARG A 32 11.55 14.34 0.11
N ILE A 33 11.42 14.91 1.30
CA ILE A 33 10.27 14.66 2.19
C ILE A 33 9.30 15.84 2.02
N ALA A 34 8.07 15.52 1.66
CA ALA A 34 6.97 16.46 1.61
C ALA A 34 6.16 16.40 2.91
N ILE A 35 5.63 17.54 3.33
CA ILE A 35 4.51 17.64 4.26
C ILE A 35 3.29 18.05 3.43
N ILE A 36 2.24 17.24 3.47
CA ILE A 36 0.95 17.57 2.86
C ILE A 36 0.01 18.03 3.95
N LYS A 37 -0.48 19.26 3.83
CA LYS A 37 -1.56 19.78 4.66
C LYS A 37 -2.84 19.85 3.86
N ILE A 38 -3.95 19.56 4.52
CA ILE A 38 -5.29 19.72 3.94
C ILE A 38 -6.11 20.50 4.96
N ASN A 39 -6.57 21.68 4.53
CA ASN A 39 -7.15 22.68 5.42
C ASN A 39 -6.21 22.89 6.62
N ASP A 40 -6.76 23.07 7.82
CA ASP A 40 -5.98 23.20 9.06
C ASP A 40 -5.96 21.92 9.92
N SER A 41 -6.68 20.87 9.49
CA SER A 41 -6.98 19.69 10.32
C SER A 41 -6.19 18.44 9.96
N TYR A 42 -5.49 18.41 8.82
CA TYR A 42 -4.66 17.27 8.41
C TYR A 42 -3.24 17.67 8.05
N SER A 43 -2.27 16.87 8.48
CA SER A 43 -0.87 17.01 8.10
C SER A 43 -0.20 15.64 8.05
N LYS A 44 0.49 15.33 6.94
CA LYS A 44 1.22 14.06 6.80
C LYS A 44 2.55 14.25 6.10
N GLU A 45 3.58 13.67 6.70
CA GLU A 45 4.90 13.55 6.07
C GLU A 45 4.95 12.36 5.12
N ILE A 46 5.55 12.56 3.95
CA ILE A 46 5.73 11.50 2.97
C ILE A 46 7.03 11.65 2.21
N MET A 47 7.77 10.55 2.08
CA MET A 47 8.95 10.46 1.23
C MET A 47 8.52 10.45 -0.24
N CYS A 48 9.05 11.38 -1.04
CA CYS A 48 8.81 11.46 -2.47
C CYS A 48 9.80 10.56 -3.22
N ASN A 49 9.52 9.26 -3.25
CA ASN A 49 10.38 8.24 -3.88
C ASN A 49 9.63 7.34 -4.87
N GLN A 50 8.35 7.62 -5.13
CA GLN A 50 7.55 6.84 -6.07
C GLN A 50 7.81 7.30 -7.51
N LYS A 51 7.69 6.38 -8.47
CA LYS A 51 7.81 6.72 -9.89
C LYS A 51 6.66 7.66 -10.30
N ARG A 52 7.01 8.80 -10.89
CA ARG A 52 6.07 9.78 -11.44
C ARG A 52 5.54 9.32 -12.81
N SER A 53 4.27 9.60 -13.09
CA SER A 53 3.60 9.31 -14.35
C SER A 53 4.00 10.25 -15.49
N ASN A 54 4.41 11.49 -15.19
CA ASN A 54 4.75 12.49 -16.22
C ASN A 54 6.29 12.56 -16.45
N PRO A 55 6.82 12.18 -17.62
CA PRO A 55 8.24 11.85 -17.74
C PRO A 55 9.22 13.03 -17.97
N LYS A 56 8.83 14.21 -18.46
CA LYS A 56 9.83 15.24 -18.85
C LYS A 56 9.37 16.70 -18.69
N ARG A 57 9.74 17.36 -17.58
CA ARG A 57 9.60 18.83 -17.45
C ARG A 57 10.74 19.52 -16.69
N TYR A 58 11.40 18.84 -15.75
CA TYR A 58 12.39 19.46 -14.86
C TYR A 58 13.65 18.61 -14.56
N THR A 59 13.57 17.29 -14.70
CA THR A 59 14.69 16.38 -14.39
C THR A 59 14.50 15.04 -15.12
N LYS A 60 15.60 14.31 -15.32
CA LYS A 60 15.61 12.93 -15.84
C LYS A 60 15.24 11.90 -14.75
N HIS A 61 15.29 12.28 -13.47
CA HIS A 61 14.93 11.40 -12.36
C HIS A 61 13.40 11.35 -12.22
N LEU A 62 12.82 10.15 -12.16
CA LEU A 62 11.36 9.96 -12.08
C LEU A 62 10.87 9.49 -10.71
N ASN A 63 11.76 9.06 -9.82
CA ASN A 63 11.42 8.55 -8.49
C ASN A 63 11.30 9.69 -7.47
N ASN A 64 10.41 10.63 -7.74
CA ASN A 64 10.15 11.82 -6.93
C ASN A 64 8.66 12.12 -6.75
N GLY A 65 7.82 11.16 -7.08
CA GLY A 65 6.39 11.20 -6.84
C GLY A 65 6.04 10.71 -5.43
N PHE A 66 4.82 11.01 -5.03
CA PHE A 66 4.20 10.47 -3.83
C PHE A 66 2.71 10.20 -4.09
N LYS A 67 2.13 9.35 -3.24
CA LYS A 67 0.69 9.09 -3.19
C LYS A 67 0.27 9.01 -1.73
N ILE A 68 -0.73 9.80 -1.35
CA ILE A 68 -1.38 9.72 -0.05
C ILE A 68 -2.76 9.12 -0.28
N PHE A 69 -2.98 7.96 0.28
CA PHE A 69 -4.30 7.34 0.28
C PHE A 69 -5.13 7.86 1.45
N LEU A 70 -6.44 7.89 1.23
CA LEU A 70 -7.44 8.17 2.24
C LEU A 70 -7.25 7.25 3.46
N ASP A 71 -7.22 7.88 4.62
CA ASP A 71 -7.35 7.28 5.94
C ASP A 71 -8.41 8.08 6.71
N ALA A 72 -8.77 7.64 7.92
CA ALA A 72 -9.83 8.28 8.70
C ALA A 72 -9.54 9.76 9.01
N GLN A 73 -8.26 10.12 9.25
CA GLN A 73 -7.86 11.50 9.52
C GLN A 73 -7.95 12.36 8.27
N PHE A 74 -7.50 11.84 7.13
CA PHE A 74 -7.61 12.52 5.86
C PHE A 74 -9.10 12.77 5.52
N LEU A 75 -9.95 11.74 5.59
CA LEU A 75 -11.37 11.89 5.31
C LEU A 75 -12.06 12.89 6.25
N GLY A 76 -11.76 12.84 7.55
CA GLY A 76 -12.32 13.77 8.53
C GLY A 76 -11.87 15.23 8.35
N ALA A 77 -10.80 15.47 7.59
CA ALA A 77 -10.36 16.82 7.23
C ALA A 77 -11.03 17.37 5.97
N LEU A 78 -11.76 16.53 5.23
CA LEU A 78 -12.41 16.96 3.99
C LEU A 78 -13.69 17.75 4.25
N SER A 79 -13.90 18.75 3.39
CA SER A 79 -15.10 19.59 3.33
C SER A 79 -15.53 19.79 1.87
N LYS A 80 -16.52 20.66 1.62
CA LYS A 80 -16.96 21.00 0.25
C LYS A 80 -15.83 21.62 -0.58
N GLU A 81 -14.98 22.43 0.05
CA GLU A 81 -13.79 23.04 -0.54
C GLU A 81 -12.56 22.71 0.31
N ASN A 82 -11.48 22.26 -0.31
CA ASN A 82 -10.30 21.76 0.40
C ASN A 82 -9.04 22.42 -0.14
N HIS A 83 -8.33 23.13 0.74
CA HIS A 83 -7.05 23.73 0.41
C HIS A 83 -5.93 22.75 0.73
N ILE A 84 -5.19 22.32 -0.29
CA ILE A 84 -4.06 21.41 -0.14
C ILE A 84 -2.77 22.21 -0.29
N GLU A 85 -1.87 22.05 0.66
CA GLU A 85 -0.52 22.62 0.60
C GLU A 85 0.54 21.52 0.53
N LEU A 86 1.43 21.65 -0.46
CA LEU A 86 2.64 20.85 -0.57
C LEU A 86 3.82 21.65 0.00
N ILE A 87 4.35 21.20 1.13
CA ILE A 87 5.46 21.86 1.82
C ILE A 87 6.71 20.99 1.71
N ASP A 88 7.85 21.59 1.37
CA ASP A 88 9.14 20.91 1.44
C ASP A 88 9.64 20.89 2.89
N LYS A 89 9.79 19.71 3.48
CA LYS A 89 10.17 19.58 4.91
C LYS A 89 11.51 20.23 5.23
N ALA A 90 12.49 20.09 4.35
CA ALA A 90 13.85 20.59 4.60
C ALA A 90 13.92 22.13 4.63
N THR A 91 13.12 22.81 3.81
CA THR A 91 13.08 24.29 3.78
C THR A 91 11.90 24.91 4.52
N ASN A 92 10.95 24.08 4.95
CA ASN A 92 9.66 24.47 5.54
C ASN A 92 8.88 25.49 4.70
N LYS A 93 8.99 25.42 3.37
CA LYS A 93 8.32 26.34 2.44
C LYS A 93 7.23 25.63 1.66
N VAL A 94 6.11 26.33 1.46
CA VAL A 94 5.07 25.90 0.52
C VAL A 94 5.64 25.96 -0.90
N VAL A 95 5.61 24.83 -1.59
CA VAL A 95 6.11 24.65 -2.96
C VAL A 95 4.97 24.65 -3.98
N ALA A 96 3.81 24.13 -3.60
CA ALA A 96 2.60 24.16 -4.43
C ALA A 96 1.34 24.21 -3.55
N LYS A 97 0.26 24.75 -4.12
CA LYS A 97 -1.08 24.73 -3.55
C LYS A 97 -2.07 24.21 -4.58
N SER A 98 -3.12 23.53 -4.14
CA SER A 98 -4.28 23.20 -4.96
C SER A 98 -5.56 23.38 -4.14
N ILE A 99 -6.67 23.58 -4.86
CA ILE A 99 -8.01 23.60 -4.28
C ILE A 99 -8.77 22.42 -4.87
N VAL A 100 -9.41 21.64 -4.01
CA VAL A 100 -10.24 20.49 -4.40
C VAL A 100 -11.65 20.69 -3.89
N ASN A 101 -12.58 20.81 -4.84
CA ASN A 101 -14.01 20.84 -4.56
C ASN A 101 -14.58 19.44 -4.61
N ILE A 102 -15.35 19.06 -3.60
CA ILE A 102 -15.93 17.72 -3.47
C ILE A 102 -17.43 17.86 -3.18
N SER A 103 -18.26 17.12 -3.92
CA SER A 103 -19.71 17.08 -3.67
C SER A 103 -20.02 16.27 -2.41
N GLN A 104 -21.20 16.47 -1.83
CA GLN A 104 -21.67 15.64 -0.71
C GLN A 104 -21.81 14.16 -1.10
N GLU A 105 -22.19 13.88 -2.35
CA GLU A 105 -22.29 12.52 -2.87
C GLU A 105 -20.92 11.84 -2.94
N GLU A 106 -19.89 12.56 -3.40
CA GLU A 106 -18.53 12.01 -3.47
C GLU A 106 -17.92 11.84 -2.07
N LEU A 107 -18.18 12.75 -1.12
CA LEU A 107 -17.78 12.57 0.28
C LEU A 107 -18.39 11.28 0.87
N LYS A 108 -19.69 11.07 0.68
CA LYS A 108 -20.39 9.86 1.13
C LYS A 108 -19.86 8.60 0.46
N ARG A 109 -19.50 8.68 -0.82
CA ARG A 109 -18.86 7.58 -1.56
C ARG A 109 -17.49 7.25 -0.94
N LEU A 110 -16.64 8.24 -0.69
CA LEU A 110 -15.33 8.06 -0.07
C LEU A 110 -15.44 7.48 1.35
N GLU A 111 -16.43 7.91 2.14
CA GLU A 111 -16.77 7.29 3.44
C GLU A 111 -17.11 5.80 3.30
N THR A 112 -17.96 5.47 2.34
CA THR A 112 -18.37 4.08 2.08
C THR A 112 -17.17 3.23 1.65
N GLU A 113 -16.32 3.76 0.76
CA GLU A 113 -15.09 3.09 0.32
C GLU A 113 -14.10 2.90 1.48
N LEU A 114 -13.93 3.90 2.36
CA LEU A 114 -13.08 3.78 3.53
C LEU A 114 -13.58 2.70 4.49
N ASN A 115 -14.88 2.69 4.79
CA ASN A 115 -15.49 1.70 5.67
C ASN A 115 -15.36 0.28 5.11
N LYS A 116 -15.55 0.12 3.80
CA LYS A 116 -15.30 -1.14 3.10
C LYS A 116 -13.83 -1.57 3.23
N ASN A 117 -12.89 -0.65 3.01
CA ASN A 117 -11.45 -0.94 3.14
C ASN A 117 -11.07 -1.35 4.57
N ILE A 118 -11.64 -0.69 5.59
CA ILE A 118 -11.44 -1.05 7.00
C ILE A 118 -12.01 -2.44 7.28
N SER A 119 -13.21 -2.74 6.78
CA SER A 119 -13.85 -4.05 6.91
C SER A 119 -13.01 -5.15 6.26
N ASP A 120 -12.58 -4.95 5.02
CA ASP A 120 -11.74 -5.90 4.29
C ASP A 120 -10.36 -6.09 4.94
N TYR A 121 -9.78 -5.01 5.48
CA TYR A 121 -8.55 -5.09 6.29
C TYR A 121 -8.75 -5.98 7.51
N ASN A 122 -9.80 -5.74 8.30
CA ASN A 122 -10.08 -6.50 9.51
C ASN A 122 -10.36 -7.96 9.19
N LEU A 123 -11.14 -8.23 8.13
CA LEU A 123 -11.41 -9.58 7.66
C LEU A 123 -10.12 -10.33 7.34
N ILE A 124 -9.22 -9.75 6.55
CA ILE A 124 -7.96 -10.41 6.19
C ILE A 124 -7.04 -10.53 7.40
N ASN A 125 -6.88 -9.47 8.20
CA ASN A 125 -5.99 -9.45 9.35
C ASN A 125 -6.34 -10.54 10.37
N ASN A 126 -7.64 -10.81 10.56
CA ASN A 126 -8.16 -11.77 11.52
C ASN A 126 -8.33 -13.18 10.95
N SER A 127 -8.16 -13.36 9.63
CA SER A 127 -8.40 -14.64 8.95
C SER A 127 -7.30 -15.69 9.12
N GLY A 128 -6.07 -15.28 9.45
CA GLY A 128 -4.88 -16.14 9.38
C GLY A 128 -4.35 -16.42 7.96
N TYR A 129 -5.04 -15.97 6.90
CA TYR A 129 -4.63 -16.18 5.50
C TYR A 129 -3.62 -15.13 4.98
N PHE A 130 -3.28 -14.13 5.79
CA PHE A 130 -2.23 -13.17 5.48
C PHE A 130 -1.04 -13.35 6.42
N ASN A 131 0.14 -13.61 5.84
CA ASN A 131 1.38 -13.76 6.58
C ASN A 131 2.36 -12.67 6.13
N SER A 132 2.60 -11.68 7.00
CA SER A 132 3.42 -10.51 6.67
C SER A 132 4.88 -10.87 6.33
N LEU A 133 5.44 -11.88 6.99
CA LEU A 133 6.79 -12.38 6.71
C LEU A 133 6.87 -13.03 5.31
N TYR A 134 5.91 -13.91 4.98
CA TYR A 134 5.74 -14.47 3.65
C TYR A 134 5.64 -13.33 2.62
N TYR A 135 4.78 -12.35 2.86
CA TYR A 135 4.52 -11.32 1.88
C TYR A 135 5.76 -10.42 1.63
N ARG A 136 6.50 -10.07 2.68
CA ARG A 136 7.77 -9.32 2.60
C ARG A 136 8.85 -10.10 1.86
N LEU A 137 8.94 -11.42 2.07
CA LEU A 137 9.86 -12.29 1.32
C LEU A 137 9.70 -12.20 -0.20
N HIS A 138 8.46 -12.06 -0.65
CA HIS A 138 8.11 -11.96 -2.06
C HIS A 138 7.98 -10.52 -2.55
N THR A 139 8.27 -9.54 -1.68
CA THR A 139 8.22 -8.10 -1.98
C THR A 139 9.35 -7.36 -1.23
N PRO A 140 10.61 -7.47 -1.70
CA PRO A 140 11.78 -6.94 -1.01
C PRO A 140 11.71 -5.46 -0.61
N SER A 141 11.02 -4.63 -1.40
CA SER A 141 10.81 -3.22 -1.09
C SER A 141 10.04 -2.97 0.20
N LEU A 142 9.38 -4.01 0.76
CA LEU A 142 8.61 -3.94 1.99
C LEU A 142 9.32 -4.58 3.19
N TRP A 143 10.60 -4.97 3.07
CA TRP A 143 11.30 -5.75 4.10
C TRP A 143 11.29 -5.11 5.50
N PHE A 144 11.33 -3.78 5.58
CA PHE A 144 11.37 -3.05 6.84
C PHE A 144 10.01 -2.48 7.26
N ASN A 145 8.96 -2.72 6.47
CA ASN A 145 7.62 -2.22 6.75
C ASN A 145 6.92 -3.06 7.82
N LYS A 146 6.15 -2.37 8.67
CA LYS A 146 5.36 -2.99 9.74
C LYS A 146 4.21 -3.82 9.14
N LYS A 147 3.65 -4.75 9.92
CA LYS A 147 2.59 -5.68 9.43
C LYS A 147 1.43 -4.93 8.77
N GLU A 148 1.01 -3.82 9.36
CA GLU A 148 -0.12 -2.98 8.94
C GLU A 148 0.13 -2.39 7.55
N GLU A 149 1.34 -1.85 7.32
CA GLU A 149 1.75 -1.29 6.03
C GLU A 149 1.82 -2.37 4.94
N VAL A 150 2.33 -3.56 5.30
CA VAL A 150 2.45 -4.69 4.37
C VAL A 150 1.06 -5.24 3.98
N LEU A 151 0.13 -5.34 4.94
CA LEU A 151 -1.25 -5.75 4.65
C LEU A 151 -1.97 -4.70 3.80
N ASN A 152 -1.81 -3.41 4.11
CA ASN A 152 -2.34 -2.32 3.29
C ASN A 152 -1.79 -2.37 1.85
N HIS A 153 -0.50 -2.68 1.67
CA HIS A 153 0.05 -2.90 0.35
C HIS A 153 -0.66 -4.07 -0.37
N PHE A 154 -0.89 -5.19 0.32
CA PHE A 154 -1.60 -6.31 -0.28
C PHE A 154 -3.01 -5.90 -0.74
N LEU A 155 -3.79 -5.25 0.13
CA LEU A 155 -5.16 -4.79 -0.16
C LEU A 155 -5.24 -3.86 -1.37
N LYS A 156 -4.28 -2.94 -1.52
CA LYS A 156 -4.34 -1.88 -2.54
C LYS A 156 -3.68 -2.25 -3.86
N ILE A 157 -2.59 -3.02 -3.82
CA ILE A 157 -1.70 -3.21 -4.99
C ILE A 157 -1.31 -4.67 -5.15
N GLY A 158 -1.13 -5.38 -4.05
CA GLY A 158 -0.54 -6.71 -4.06
C GLY A 158 -1.31 -7.75 -4.86
N TRP A 159 -2.61 -7.84 -4.62
CA TRP A 159 -3.45 -8.83 -5.29
C TRP A 159 -3.59 -8.54 -6.79
N LEU A 160 -3.61 -7.26 -7.19
CA LEU A 160 -3.61 -6.82 -8.60
C LEU A 160 -2.35 -7.29 -9.33
N GLN A 161 -1.21 -7.34 -8.63
CA GLN A 161 0.05 -7.88 -9.15
C GLN A 161 0.11 -9.42 -9.10
N GLY A 162 -0.96 -10.08 -8.67
CA GLY A 162 -1.01 -11.53 -8.49
C GLY A 162 -0.08 -12.03 -7.37
N LYS A 163 0.26 -11.19 -6.38
CA LYS A 163 1.09 -11.60 -5.23
C LYS A 163 0.25 -12.40 -4.23
N ASN A 164 0.80 -13.50 -3.74
CA ASN A 164 0.14 -14.33 -2.74
C ASN A 164 0.26 -13.70 -1.33
N PRO A 165 -0.83 -13.61 -0.55
CA PRO A 165 -0.85 -13.06 0.81
C PRO A 165 -0.19 -13.99 1.84
N SER A 166 -0.15 -15.30 1.55
CA SER A 166 0.50 -16.33 2.35
C SER A 166 0.75 -17.58 1.51
N PHE A 167 1.30 -18.63 2.14
CA PHE A 167 1.41 -19.95 1.52
C PHE A 167 0.05 -20.68 1.39
N LEU A 168 -0.96 -20.24 2.15
CA LEU A 168 -2.28 -20.86 2.20
C LEU A 168 -3.22 -20.40 1.08
N PHE A 169 -2.83 -19.36 0.32
CA PHE A 169 -3.69 -18.78 -0.71
C PHE A 169 -2.89 -18.44 -1.97
N ASN A 170 -3.34 -18.98 -3.11
CA ASN A 170 -2.79 -18.63 -4.42
C ASN A 170 -3.72 -17.66 -5.14
N THR A 171 -3.31 -16.39 -5.21
CA THR A 171 -4.07 -15.31 -5.81
C THR A 171 -4.34 -15.52 -7.29
N LYS A 172 -3.35 -15.99 -8.06
CA LYS A 172 -3.50 -16.18 -9.52
C LYS A 172 -4.44 -17.34 -9.83
N ALA A 173 -4.20 -18.50 -9.21
CA ALA A 173 -5.05 -19.67 -9.41
C ALA A 173 -6.51 -19.40 -9.00
N TYR A 174 -6.73 -18.61 -7.93
CA TYR A 174 -8.07 -18.22 -7.53
C TYR A 174 -8.75 -17.32 -8.57
N LEU A 175 -8.04 -16.34 -9.13
CA LEU A 175 -8.58 -15.46 -10.18
C LEU A 175 -8.83 -16.18 -11.51
N GLU A 176 -7.99 -17.17 -11.85
CA GLU A 176 -8.18 -18.02 -13.03
C GLU A 176 -9.45 -18.87 -12.92
N ASN A 177 -9.72 -19.41 -11.73
CA ASN A 177 -10.93 -20.20 -11.46
C ASN A 177 -12.19 -19.34 -11.25
N ASN A 178 -12.04 -18.03 -11.02
CA ASN A 178 -13.13 -17.10 -10.76
C ASN A 178 -12.98 -15.85 -11.65
N PRO A 179 -13.20 -15.95 -12.98
CA PRO A 179 -12.98 -14.83 -13.90
C PRO A 179 -13.88 -13.62 -13.62
N ASN A 180 -15.08 -13.84 -13.06
CA ASN A 180 -16.05 -12.76 -12.79
C ASN A 180 -15.51 -11.73 -11.79
N ILE A 181 -14.86 -12.17 -10.71
CA ILE A 181 -14.32 -11.26 -9.69
C ILE A 181 -13.11 -10.46 -10.18
N LYS A 182 -12.39 -10.98 -11.20
CA LYS A 182 -11.28 -10.27 -11.82
C LYS A 182 -11.78 -9.03 -12.56
N ASN A 183 -12.91 -9.14 -13.24
CA ASN A 183 -13.52 -8.03 -13.99
C ASN A 183 -14.11 -6.98 -13.04
N GLU A 184 -14.68 -7.41 -11.92
CA GLU A 184 -15.26 -6.54 -10.89
C GLU A 184 -14.23 -5.91 -9.94
N HIS A 185 -12.92 -6.16 -10.15
CA HIS A 185 -11.84 -5.66 -9.30
C HIS A 185 -12.02 -5.99 -7.81
N ILE A 186 -12.61 -7.15 -7.50
CA ILE A 186 -12.81 -7.62 -6.14
C ILE A 186 -11.54 -8.32 -5.66
N ASN A 187 -11.07 -7.97 -4.47
CA ASN A 187 -9.91 -8.63 -3.87
C ASN A 187 -10.21 -10.14 -3.70
N PRO A 188 -9.39 -11.03 -4.30
CA PRO A 188 -9.67 -12.46 -4.32
C PRO A 188 -9.64 -13.11 -2.94
N LEU A 189 -8.79 -12.64 -2.03
CA LEU A 189 -8.78 -13.16 -0.66
C LEU A 189 -10.02 -12.71 0.11
N VAL A 190 -10.48 -11.47 -0.08
CA VAL A 190 -11.74 -10.99 0.52
C VAL A 190 -12.92 -11.82 0.02
N HIS A 191 -13.02 -12.03 -1.29
CA HIS A 191 -14.07 -12.85 -1.88
C HIS A 191 -14.03 -14.29 -1.34
N PHE A 192 -12.85 -14.89 -1.26
CA PHE A 192 -12.66 -16.22 -0.67
C PHE A 192 -13.14 -16.29 0.79
N LEU A 193 -12.80 -15.29 1.61
CA LEU A 193 -13.15 -15.27 3.03
C LEU A 193 -14.63 -14.99 3.29
N LYS A 194 -15.31 -14.27 2.39
CA LYS A 194 -16.76 -13.99 2.49
C LYS A 194 -17.63 -15.13 1.96
N ASN A 195 -17.09 -16.00 1.10
CA ASN A 195 -17.87 -17.09 0.52
C ASN A 195 -17.81 -18.35 1.40
N GLU A 196 -18.97 -18.84 1.82
CA GLU A 196 -19.10 -20.01 2.71
C GLU A 196 -18.72 -21.34 2.05
N LYS A 197 -18.83 -21.42 0.72
CA LYS A 197 -18.34 -22.56 -0.07
C LYS A 197 -16.82 -22.44 -0.22
N LYS A 198 -16.10 -22.90 0.81
CA LYS A 198 -14.66 -23.16 0.77
C LYS A 198 -14.38 -24.21 -0.31
N SER A 199 -14.36 -23.78 -1.58
CA SER A 199 -14.01 -24.64 -2.70
C SER A 199 -12.72 -25.37 -2.37
N GLU A 200 -12.75 -26.68 -2.56
CA GLU A 200 -11.62 -27.55 -2.24
C GLU A 200 -10.39 -27.08 -3.01
N VAL A 201 -9.29 -26.84 -2.28
CA VAL A 201 -7.97 -26.39 -2.75
C VAL A 201 -7.95 -24.86 -3.05
N ILE A 202 -7.00 -24.04 -2.57
CA ILE A 202 -5.59 -24.04 -2.98
C ILE A 202 -4.69 -23.46 -1.86
N ALA A 203 -4.19 -24.34 -0.98
CA ALA A 203 -2.83 -24.15 -0.48
C ALA A 203 -1.92 -24.09 -1.70
N ALA A 204 -0.99 -23.12 -1.77
CA ALA A 204 -0.02 -23.11 -2.85
C ALA A 204 0.77 -24.43 -2.78
N LYS A 205 0.44 -25.42 -3.63
CA LYS A 205 1.16 -26.70 -3.73
C LYS A 205 2.66 -26.38 -3.70
N ASN A 206 3.34 -26.85 -2.66
CA ASN A 206 4.78 -26.75 -2.36
C ASN A 206 5.67 -26.03 -3.41
N ASN A 207 5.53 -24.71 -3.55
CA ASN A 207 6.31 -23.89 -4.50
C ASN A 207 7.74 -23.54 -3.98
N GLY A 208 8.35 -24.41 -3.18
CA GLY A 208 9.68 -24.17 -2.59
C GLY A 208 9.69 -23.14 -1.44
N TYR A 209 8.55 -22.85 -0.83
CA TYR A 209 8.42 -21.90 0.30
C TYR A 209 9.35 -22.24 1.48
N LEU A 210 9.41 -23.51 1.86
CA LEU A 210 10.33 -24.00 2.91
C LEU A 210 11.80 -23.75 2.55
N GLN A 211 12.17 -23.90 1.28
CA GLN A 211 13.53 -23.65 0.82
C GLN A 211 13.86 -22.15 0.81
N ARG A 212 12.91 -21.30 0.44
CA ARG A 212 13.07 -19.84 0.47
C ARG A 212 13.13 -19.28 1.90
N LEU A 213 12.35 -19.84 2.83
CA LEU A 213 12.47 -19.57 4.27
C LEU A 213 13.84 -19.94 4.80
N LYS A 214 14.33 -21.15 4.47
CA LYS A 214 15.68 -21.60 4.85
C LYS A 214 16.76 -20.68 4.27
N ASN A 215 16.61 -20.22 3.03
CA ASN A 215 17.54 -19.29 2.39
C ASN A 215 17.47 -17.87 3.00
N ALA A 216 16.30 -17.44 3.45
CA ALA A 216 16.12 -16.11 4.03
C ALA A 216 16.65 -15.96 5.46
N LEU A 217 16.91 -17.07 6.15
CA LEU A 217 17.72 -17.10 7.38
C LEU A 217 19.17 -16.59 7.18
N LYS A 218 19.61 -16.41 5.93
CA LYS A 218 20.94 -15.88 5.56
C LYS A 218 21.00 -14.34 5.57
N TYR A 219 19.87 -13.63 5.71
CA TYR A 219 19.82 -12.16 5.77
C TYR A 219 20.04 -11.63 7.22
N PRO A 220 20.48 -10.35 7.40
CA PRO A 220 21.03 -9.85 8.67
C PRO A 220 20.07 -9.84 9.89
N ILE A 221 20.69 -9.77 11.07
CA ILE A 221 20.26 -10.24 12.41
C ILE A 221 18.83 -9.87 12.84
N ARG A 222 18.28 -8.71 12.45
CA ARG A 222 16.94 -8.24 12.87
C ARG A 222 15.80 -9.14 12.35
N VAL A 223 16.07 -9.90 11.28
CA VAL A 223 15.14 -10.84 10.64
C VAL A 223 15.15 -12.22 11.32
N LYS A 224 16.21 -12.58 12.07
CA LYS A 224 16.38 -13.94 12.62
C LYS A 224 15.33 -14.32 13.68
N ARG A 225 14.85 -13.37 14.50
CA ARG A 225 13.89 -13.67 15.58
C ARG A 225 12.50 -13.99 15.06
N GLU A 226 11.98 -13.16 14.16
CA GLU A 226 10.67 -13.39 13.53
C GLU A 226 10.65 -14.67 12.69
N TYR A 227 11.76 -15.00 12.01
CA TYR A 227 11.88 -16.23 11.22
C TYR A 227 11.97 -17.50 12.05
N LYS A 228 12.62 -17.47 13.21
CA LYS A 228 12.64 -18.63 14.13
C LYS A 228 11.23 -18.99 14.59
N ASN A 229 10.41 -17.98 14.89
CA ASN A 229 9.01 -18.18 15.29
C ASN A 229 8.18 -18.77 14.13
N LEU A 230 8.33 -18.23 12.92
CA LEU A 230 7.63 -18.74 11.74
C LEU A 230 8.04 -20.18 11.36
N LEU A 231 9.32 -20.54 11.50
CA LEU A 231 9.79 -21.91 11.28
C LEU A 231 9.24 -22.90 12.31
N ALA A 232 9.01 -22.46 13.54
CA ALA A 232 8.36 -23.27 14.57
C ALA A 232 6.88 -23.50 14.24
N GLU A 233 6.16 -22.45 13.83
CA GLU A 233 4.75 -22.50 13.43
C GLU A 233 4.51 -23.39 12.20
N ILE A 234 5.39 -23.34 11.20
CA ILE A 234 5.28 -24.20 10.02
C ILE A 234 5.59 -25.67 10.35
N LYS A 235 6.50 -25.93 11.30
CA LYS A 235 6.76 -27.29 11.77
C LYS A 235 5.58 -27.86 12.55
N SER A 236 4.92 -27.06 13.40
CA SER A 236 3.73 -27.50 14.13
C SER A 236 2.54 -27.76 13.20
N LEU A 237 2.35 -26.93 12.16
CA LEU A 237 1.30 -27.14 11.15
C LEU A 237 1.52 -28.40 10.29
N ASN A 238 2.77 -28.79 10.05
CA ASN A 238 3.09 -30.04 9.33
C ASN A 238 2.94 -31.31 10.20
N ASN A 239 3.03 -31.19 11.53
CA ASN A 239 2.80 -32.30 12.45
C ASN A 239 1.31 -32.61 12.66
N LEU A 240 0.39 -31.72 12.28
CA LEU A 240 -1.06 -31.94 12.31
C LEU A 240 -1.61 -32.66 11.05
N LYS A 241 -0.73 -33.08 10.14
CA LYS A 241 -1.06 -33.84 8.92
C LYS A 241 -0.46 -35.25 8.90
N LYS A 242 -0.05 -35.78 10.06
CA LYS A 242 0.33 -37.18 10.23
C LYS A 242 -0.66 -37.88 11.13
#